data_AF-A0A0R3TKZ1-F1
#
_entry.id   AF-A0A0R3TKZ1-F1
#
_cell.length_a   1.000
_cell.length_b   1.000
_cell.length_c   1.000
_cell.angle_alpha   90.00
_cell.angle_beta   90.00
_cell.angle_gamma   90.00
#
_symmetry.space_group_name_H-M   'P 1'
#
loop_
_entity.id
_entity.type
_entity.pdbx_description
1 polymer ?
#
loop_
_entity_poly.entity_id
_entity_poly.type
_entity_poly.pdbx_seq_one_letter_code
_entity_poly.pdbx_strand_id
1 'polypeptide(L)'
;MPEGKSTSPTKEDLQNARLGSLAPECNNLKDEYEQCFFEFFPRFLCGEKFTVDPCATQLDAYRRCVRCQLETKMGVDLTKLDAQLMSPTEMAEKIARGATNTKS
;
A
#
# COMPACT_ATOMS: atom_id res chain seq x y z
N MET A 1 30.25 -1.39 -23.79
CA MET A 1 28.91 -1.23 -23.18
C MET A 1 28.95 -1.90 -21.82
N PRO A 2 28.97 -1.19 -20.69
CA PRO A 2 28.85 -1.85 -19.40
C PRO A 2 27.40 -2.30 -19.20
N GLU A 3 27.23 -3.59 -18.94
CA GLU A 3 25.96 -4.22 -18.63
C GLU A 3 25.43 -3.69 -17.29
N GLY A 4 24.29 -2.98 -17.33
CA GLY A 4 23.58 -2.54 -16.13
C GLY A 4 23.01 -3.75 -15.41
N LYS A 5 23.75 -4.26 -14.42
CA LYS A 5 23.30 -5.34 -13.54
C LYS A 5 22.10 -4.81 -12.76
N SER A 6 20.90 -5.29 -13.07
CA SER A 6 19.69 -5.07 -12.27
C SER A 6 19.85 -5.80 -10.95
N THR A 7 20.58 -5.21 -10.00
CA THR A 7 20.69 -5.74 -8.63
C THR A 7 19.39 -5.46 -7.91
N SER A 8 18.63 -6.52 -7.68
CA SER A 8 17.47 -6.50 -6.79
C SER A 8 17.90 -5.95 -5.42
N PRO A 9 17.10 -5.08 -4.79
CA PRO A 9 17.41 -4.54 -3.47
C PRO A 9 17.55 -5.66 -2.43
N THR A 10 18.53 -5.54 -1.54
CA THR A 10 18.76 -6.50 -0.46
C THR A 10 17.73 -6.33 0.65
N LYS A 11 17.64 -7.32 1.55
CA LYS A 11 16.76 -7.24 2.73
C LYS A 11 17.16 -6.06 3.62
N GLU A 12 18.46 -5.80 3.74
CA GLU A 12 19.02 -4.68 4.48
C GLU A 12 18.63 -3.32 3.85
N ASP A 13 18.66 -3.21 2.51
CA ASP A 13 18.25 -1.99 1.81
C ASP A 13 16.76 -1.67 2.05
N LEU A 14 15.91 -2.71 2.03
CA LEU A 14 14.48 -2.59 2.31
C LEU A 14 14.21 -2.21 3.77
N GLN A 15 15.00 -2.74 4.72
CA GLN A 15 14.90 -2.37 6.13
C GLN A 15 15.34 -0.92 6.38
N ASN A 16 16.40 -0.45 5.72
CA ASN A 16 16.87 0.93 5.86
C ASN A 16 15.93 1.95 5.19
N ALA A 17 15.17 1.53 4.18
CA ALA A 17 14.16 2.37 3.53
C ALA A 17 12.83 2.46 4.31
N ARG A 18 12.65 1.72 5.42
CA ARG A 18 11.44 1.79 6.24
C ARG A 18 11.35 3.13 6.95
N LEU A 19 10.54 4.01 6.35
CA LEU A 19 10.06 5.22 7.00
C LEU A 19 9.10 4.84 8.12
N GLY A 20 9.18 5.56 9.24
CA GLY A 20 8.18 5.47 10.29
C GLY A 20 6.78 5.84 9.78
N SER A 21 5.77 5.40 10.52
CA SER A 21 4.40 5.88 10.35
C SER A 21 4.32 7.39 10.62
N LEU A 22 3.36 8.07 9.97
CA LEU A 22 2.99 9.46 10.26
C LEU A 22 2.61 9.67 11.74
N ALA A 23 2.17 8.59 12.38
CA ALA A 23 1.81 8.47 13.78
C ALA A 23 2.77 7.46 14.44
N PRO A 24 3.78 7.90 15.22
CA PRO A 24 4.82 7.03 15.79
C PRO A 24 4.28 5.86 16.63
N GLU A 25 3.17 6.06 17.32
CA GLU A 25 2.42 5.06 18.08
C GLU A 25 1.87 3.93 17.22
N CYS A 26 1.71 4.15 15.91
CA CYS A 26 1.30 3.13 14.96
C CYS A 26 2.48 2.40 14.31
N ASN A 27 3.74 2.70 14.69
CA ASN A 27 4.93 2.07 14.09
C ASN A 27 4.91 0.56 14.25
N ASN A 28 4.60 0.02 15.44
CA ASN A 28 4.61 -1.43 15.62
C ASN A 28 3.57 -2.15 14.72
N LEU A 29 2.37 -1.57 14.59
CA LEU A 29 1.34 -2.11 13.69
C LEU A 29 1.72 -2.00 12.21
N LYS A 30 2.38 -0.89 11.83
CA LYS A 30 2.96 -0.71 10.51
C LYS A 30 3.99 -1.80 10.24
N ASP A 31 4.83 -2.07 11.22
CA ASP A 31 5.94 -3.01 11.13
C ASP A 31 5.46 -4.44 10.90
N GLU A 32 4.44 -4.87 11.64
CA GLU A 32 3.78 -6.16 11.45
C GLU A 32 3.14 -6.29 10.07
N TYR A 33 2.47 -5.22 9.59
CA TYR A 33 1.88 -5.20 8.26
C TYR A 33 2.94 -5.25 7.16
N GLU A 34 3.99 -4.44 7.26
CA GLU A 34 5.07 -4.38 6.28
C GLU A 34 5.83 -5.70 6.19
N GLN A 35 6.09 -6.36 7.32
CA GLN A 35 6.72 -7.68 7.32
C GLN A 35 5.88 -8.69 6.54
N CYS A 36 4.56 -8.72 6.77
CA CYS A 36 3.66 -9.57 6.00
C CYS A 36 3.68 -9.19 4.50
N PHE A 37 3.63 -7.89 4.19
CA PHE A 37 3.62 -7.40 2.82
C PHE A 37 4.90 -7.76 2.06
N PHE A 38 6.07 -7.65 2.69
CA PHE A 38 7.35 -7.99 2.04
C PHE A 38 7.51 -9.46 1.73
N GLU A 39 6.83 -10.35 2.46
CA GLU A 39 6.78 -11.78 2.14
C GLU A 39 5.74 -12.09 1.06
N PHE A 40 4.58 -11.44 1.14
CA PHE A 40 3.46 -11.63 0.21
C PHE A 40 3.74 -11.04 -1.18
N PHE A 41 4.21 -9.81 -1.26
CA PHE A 41 4.26 -9.03 -2.50
C PHE A 41 5.16 -9.64 -3.59
N PRO A 42 6.36 -10.17 -3.28
CA PRO A 42 7.18 -10.85 -4.30
C PRO A 42 6.49 -12.09 -4.88
N ARG A 43 5.78 -12.86 -4.05
CA ARG A 43 5.04 -14.05 -4.48
C ARG A 43 3.87 -13.68 -5.40
N PHE A 44 3.16 -12.61 -5.05
CA PHE A 44 2.14 -12.02 -5.90
C PHE A 44 2.70 -11.60 -7.27
N LEU A 45 3.86 -10.94 -7.31
CA LEU A 45 4.54 -10.57 -8.56
C LEU A 45 4.96 -11.78 -9.41
N CYS A 46 5.28 -12.91 -8.77
CA CYS A 46 5.58 -14.18 -9.44
C CYS A 46 4.32 -14.91 -9.97
N GLY A 47 3.13 -14.31 -9.86
CA GLY A 47 1.89 -14.86 -10.38
C GLY A 47 1.19 -15.83 -9.44
N GLU A 48 1.61 -15.92 -8.18
CA GLU A 48 0.85 -16.66 -7.18
C GLU A 48 -0.51 -15.97 -6.96
N LYS A 49 -1.57 -16.77 -7.01
CA LYS A 49 -2.95 -16.29 -6.87
C LYS A 49 -3.41 -16.44 -5.44
N PHE A 50 -3.90 -15.34 -4.87
CA PHE A 50 -4.47 -15.29 -3.54
C PHE A 50 -5.96 -14.99 -3.66
N THR A 51 -6.80 -15.81 -3.04
CA THR A 51 -8.26 -15.58 -2.99
C THR A 51 -8.64 -14.54 -1.94
N VAL A 52 -7.76 -14.33 -0.96
CA VAL A 52 -7.90 -13.39 0.14
C VAL A 52 -6.56 -12.70 0.37
N ASP A 53 -6.60 -11.45 0.84
CA ASP A 53 -5.39 -10.73 1.24
C ASP A 53 -4.81 -11.38 2.51
N PRO A 54 -3.60 -11.97 2.45
CA PRO A 54 -2.99 -12.63 3.60
C PRO A 54 -2.58 -11.65 4.72
N CYS A 55 -2.48 -10.35 4.42
CA CYS A 55 -2.09 -9.30 5.34
C CYS A 55 -3.29 -8.44 5.81
N ALA A 56 -4.53 -8.85 5.49
CA ALA A 56 -5.74 -8.08 5.75
C ALA A 56 -5.89 -7.66 7.22
N THR A 57 -5.58 -8.57 8.15
CA THR A 57 -5.71 -8.32 9.60
C THR A 57 -4.72 -7.27 10.08
N GLN A 58 -3.45 -7.39 9.69
CA GLN A 58 -2.39 -6.44 10.05
C GLN A 58 -2.66 -5.08 9.41
N LEU A 59 -3.11 -5.09 8.15
CA LEU A 59 -3.47 -3.89 7.42
C LEU A 59 -4.62 -3.14 8.10
N ASP A 60 -5.67 -3.84 8.49
CA ASP A 60 -6.82 -3.27 9.17
C ASP A 60 -6.43 -2.68 10.55
N ALA A 61 -5.62 -3.38 11.33
CA ALA A 61 -5.11 -2.87 12.60
C ALA A 61 -4.27 -1.59 12.41
N TYR A 62 -3.33 -1.58 11.46
CA TYR A 62 -2.52 -0.40 11.15
C TYR A 62 -3.38 0.77 10.66
N ARG A 63 -4.32 0.52 9.73
CA ARG A 63 -5.24 1.55 9.20
C ARG A 63 -6.08 2.19 10.30
N ARG A 64 -6.64 1.39 11.21
CA ARG A 64 -7.44 1.92 12.33
C ARG A 64 -6.62 2.84 13.22
N CYS A 65 -5.38 2.46 13.55
CA CYS A 65 -4.49 3.29 14.34
C CYS A 65 -4.23 4.64 13.64
N VAL A 66 -3.83 4.63 12.36
CA VAL A 66 -3.53 5.85 11.62
C VAL A 66 -4.77 6.75 11.51
N ARG A 67 -5.93 6.17 11.17
CA ARG A 67 -7.19 6.93 11.03
C ARG A 67 -7.59 7.61 12.33
N CYS A 68 -7.51 6.90 13.45
CA CYS A 68 -7.77 7.48 14.78
C CYS A 68 -6.89 8.71 15.04
N GLN A 69 -5.62 8.66 14.65
CA GLN A 69 -4.69 9.77 14.90
C GLN A 69 -4.84 10.92 13.91
N LEU A 70 -5.19 10.64 12.66
CA LEU A 70 -5.57 11.66 11.69
C LEU A 70 -6.79 12.46 12.15
N GLU A 71 -7.82 11.78 12.67
CA GLU A 71 -9.03 12.45 13.20
C GLU A 71 -8.73 13.21 14.50
N THR A 72 -8.14 12.54 15.49
CA THR A 72 -8.09 13.07 16.86
C THR A 72 -6.91 14.01 17.13
N LYS A 73 -5.79 13.86 16.41
CA LYS A 73 -4.57 14.65 16.63
C LYS A 73 -4.30 15.66 15.53
N MET A 74 -4.60 15.31 14.29
CA MET A 74 -4.30 16.14 13.12
C MET A 74 -5.52 16.92 12.60
N GLY A 75 -6.72 16.63 13.10
CA GLY A 75 -7.96 17.35 12.74
C GLY A 75 -8.39 17.11 11.29
N VAL A 76 -8.03 15.96 10.71
CA VAL A 76 -8.40 15.60 9.35
C VAL A 76 -9.84 15.08 9.32
N ASP A 77 -10.66 15.64 8.44
CA ASP A 77 -12.00 15.12 8.16
C ASP A 77 -11.92 13.88 7.25
N LEU A 78 -11.96 12.70 7.86
CA LEU A 78 -11.92 11.45 7.13
C LEU A 78 -13.18 11.19 6.30
N THR A 79 -14.33 11.76 6.67
CA THR A 79 -15.58 11.61 5.89
C THR A 79 -15.43 12.25 4.52
N LYS A 80 -14.81 13.44 4.47
CA LYS A 80 -14.53 14.13 3.21
C LYS A 80 -13.47 13.42 2.36
N LEU A 81 -12.51 12.73 2.99
CA LEU A 81 -11.52 11.91 2.28
C LEU A 81 -12.15 10.65 1.71
N ASP A 82 -12.95 9.94 2.50
CA ASP A 82 -13.63 8.71 2.07
C ASP A 82 -14.64 8.98 0.96
N ALA A 83 -15.29 10.16 0.95
CA ALA A 83 -16.18 10.57 -0.14
C ALA A 83 -15.46 10.71 -1.50
N GLN A 84 -14.14 10.83 -1.52
CA GLN A 84 -13.33 10.88 -2.74
C GLN A 84 -12.78 9.50 -3.15
N LEU A 85 -12.97 8.48 -2.32
CA LEU A 85 -12.53 7.13 -2.61
C LEU A 85 -13.41 6.54 -3.73
N MET A 86 -12.80 6.31 -4.89
CA MET A 86 -13.46 5.60 -5.98
C MET A 86 -13.52 4.11 -5.67
N SER A 87 -14.64 3.46 -5.97
CA SER A 87 -14.74 2.02 -5.91
C SER A 87 -13.79 1.34 -6.92
N PRO A 88 -13.39 0.08 -6.69
CA PRO A 88 -12.58 -0.67 -7.65
C PRO A 88 -13.20 -0.71 -9.04
N THR A 89 -14.54 -0.82 -9.11
CA THR A 89 -15.30 -0.80 -10.36
C THR A 89 -15.17 0.55 -11.07
N GLU A 90 -15.40 1.66 -10.35
CA GLU A 90 -15.26 2.99 -10.93
C GLU A 90 -13.84 3.30 -11.40
N MET A 91 -12.82 2.82 -10.66
CA MET A 91 -11.43 2.93 -11.09
C MET A 91 -11.16 2.11 -12.36
N ALA A 92 -11.61 0.85 -12.41
CA ALA A 92 -11.43 0.00 -13.58
C ALA A 92 -12.09 0.60 -14.83
N GLU A 93 -13.31 1.13 -14.71
CA GLU A 93 -13.99 1.79 -15.82
C GLU A 93 -13.26 3.07 -16.29
N LYS A 94 -12.71 3.86 -15.38
CA LYS A 94 -11.94 5.07 -15.74
C LYS A 94 -10.63 4.72 -16.44
N ILE A 95 -9.93 3.67 -15.99
CA ILE A 95 -8.73 3.17 -16.66
C ILE A 95 -9.07 2.68 -18.08
N ALA A 96 -10.16 1.92 -18.22
CA ALA A 96 -10.62 1.45 -19.53
C ALA A 96 -10.99 2.60 -20.49
N ARG A 97 -11.70 3.63 -19.99
CA ARG A 97 -12.02 4.84 -20.77
C ARG A 97 -10.79 5.68 -21.13
N GLY A 98 -9.79 5.71 -20.26
CA GLY A 98 -8.50 6.34 -20.54
C GLY A 98 -7.75 5.65 -21.68
N ALA A 99 -7.77 4.31 -21.73
CA ALA A 99 -7.11 3.54 -22.78
C ALA A 99 -7.76 3.70 -24.17
N THR A 100 -9.05 4.07 -24.24
CA THR A 100 -9.76 4.28 -25.52
C THR A 100 -9.51 5.67 -26.13
N ASN A 101 -9.20 6.69 -25.32
CA ASN A 101 -9.00 8.07 -25.80
C ASN A 101 -7.60 8.34 -26.40
N THR A 102 -6.62 7.46 -26.19
CA THR A 102 -5.25 7.61 -26.72
C THR A 102 -5.10 7.12 -28.16
N LYS A 103 -6.21 6.82 -28.86
CA LYS A 103 -6.23 6.26 -30.22
C LYS A 103 -6.86 7.19 -31.27
N SER A 104 -6.97 8.50 -30.99
CA SER A 104 -7.35 9.53 -31.98
C SER A 104 -6.16 10.36 -32.41
#